data_AF-A0A2P7V3V4-F1
#
_entry.id   AF-A0A2P7V3V4-F1
#
_cell.length_a   1.000
_cell.length_b   1.000
_cell.length_c   1.000
_cell.angle_alpha   90.00
_cell.angle_beta   90.00
_cell.angle_gamma   90.00
#
_symmetry.space_group_name_H-M   'P 1'
#
loop_
_entity.id
_entity.type
_entity.pdbx_description
1 polymer ?
#
loop_
_entity_poly.entity_id
_entity_poly.type
_entity_poly.pdbx_seq_one_letter_code
_entity_poly.pdbx_strand_id
1 'polypeptide(L)'
;MNKEQIFTGQDDLQEALESLHTTLVFDPSDWAVSNRKAWIYGIVIGWGDVLESVAKAIGWTDETVERLKKYHNAVEAYRKGTEQHSNLYQLFQEIFGFELSERSHDIIEESIGYTLIHEGVPLKKIVQIAKAYYDEHEWARDDIPYCFVTGLHNEGLI
;
A
#
# COMPACT_ATOMS: atom_id res chain seq x y z
N MET A 1 2.81 -33.66 7.36
CA MET A 1 1.65 -32.91 6.84
C MET A 1 2.14 -31.49 6.61
N ASN A 2 2.55 -31.16 5.37
CA ASN A 2 3.02 -29.82 5.03
C ASN A 2 1.80 -28.91 4.98
N LYS A 3 1.82 -27.83 5.78
CA LYS A 3 0.90 -26.71 5.60
C LYS A 3 1.35 -26.03 4.32
N GLU A 4 0.52 -26.02 3.30
CA GLU A 4 0.68 -25.10 2.17
C GLU A 4 0.65 -23.69 2.75
N GLN A 5 1.81 -23.02 2.77
CA GLN A 5 1.86 -21.59 3.01
C GLN A 5 1.10 -20.94 1.87
N ILE A 6 -0.07 -20.39 2.19
CA ILE A 6 -0.81 -19.52 1.29
C ILE A 6 0.00 -18.23 1.24
N PHE A 7 0.89 -18.15 0.27
CA PHE A 7 1.66 -16.96 -0.04
C PHE A 7 0.72 -15.97 -0.72
N THR A 8 0.35 -14.91 -0.02
CA THR A 8 -0.34 -13.78 -0.64
C THR A 8 0.73 -13.01 -1.41
N GLY A 9 0.55 -12.80 -2.72
CA GLY A 9 1.58 -12.16 -3.56
C GLY A 9 1.93 -10.71 -3.16
N GLN A 10 1.21 -10.13 -2.18
CA GLN A 10 1.51 -8.84 -1.59
C GLN A 10 2.51 -8.94 -0.44
N ASP A 11 2.39 -9.90 0.46
CA ASP A 11 3.34 -10.07 1.57
C ASP A 11 4.75 -10.40 1.05
N ASP A 12 4.83 -11.24 0.01
CA ASP A 12 6.09 -11.58 -0.67
C ASP A 12 6.73 -10.37 -1.37
N LEU A 13 5.91 -9.48 -1.92
CA LEU A 13 6.40 -8.29 -2.60
C LEU A 13 6.94 -7.27 -1.60
N GLN A 14 6.26 -7.11 -0.46
CA GLN A 14 6.75 -6.27 0.62
C GLN A 14 8.07 -6.81 1.18
N GLU A 15 8.14 -8.11 1.51
CA GLU A 15 9.36 -8.74 2.01
C GLU A 15 10.51 -8.63 1.00
N ALA A 16 10.23 -8.78 -0.30
CA ALA A 16 11.22 -8.59 -1.35
C ALA A 16 11.69 -7.13 -1.46
N LEU A 17 10.80 -6.14 -1.34
CA LEU A 17 11.13 -4.72 -1.40
C LEU A 17 11.91 -4.26 -0.16
N GLU A 18 11.57 -4.77 1.03
CA GLU A 18 12.29 -4.53 2.27
C GLU A 18 13.67 -5.20 2.26
N SER A 19 13.76 -6.45 1.80
CA SER A 19 15.03 -7.17 1.61
C SER A 19 15.94 -6.44 0.62
N LEU A 20 15.38 -5.93 -0.49
CA LEU A 20 16.11 -5.06 -1.41
C LEU A 20 16.56 -3.78 -0.70
N HIS A 21 15.66 -3.06 -0.03
CA HIS A 21 15.99 -1.81 0.68
C HIS A 21 17.12 -1.99 1.70
N THR A 22 17.11 -3.08 2.48
CA THR A 22 18.14 -3.39 3.49
C THR A 22 19.46 -3.88 2.89
N THR A 23 19.41 -4.49 1.70
CA THR A 23 20.59 -4.98 0.96
C THR A 23 21.25 -3.89 0.12
N LEU A 24 20.49 -2.84 -0.26
CA LEU A 24 21.01 -1.70 -0.98
C LEU A 24 21.97 -0.91 -0.08
N VAL A 25 23.25 -0.87 -0.48
CA VAL A 25 24.27 -0.03 0.18
C VAL A 25 23.83 1.43 0.09
N PHE A 26 23.69 2.09 1.24
CA PHE A 26 23.14 3.45 1.38
C PHE A 26 24.09 4.57 0.92
N ASP A 27 25.24 4.26 0.33
CA ASP A 27 26.12 5.28 -0.25
C ASP A 27 25.69 5.58 -1.71
N PRO A 28 25.21 6.80 -2.01
CA PRO A 28 24.79 7.19 -3.37
C PRO A 28 25.91 7.04 -4.41
N SER A 29 27.18 7.10 -3.97
CA SER A 29 28.37 7.04 -4.80
C SER A 29 28.61 5.64 -5.41
N ASP A 30 28.14 4.59 -4.75
CA ASP A 30 28.32 3.19 -5.19
C ASP A 30 27.40 2.80 -6.36
N TRP A 31 26.30 3.56 -6.55
CA TRP A 31 25.26 3.24 -7.53
C TRP A 31 25.32 4.14 -8.77
N ALA A 32 25.80 5.38 -8.63
CA ALA A 32 25.88 6.35 -9.72
C ALA A 32 26.82 5.94 -10.87
N VAL A 33 27.72 4.98 -10.65
CA VAL A 33 28.66 4.46 -11.66
C VAL A 33 28.03 3.48 -12.65
N SER A 34 26.83 2.96 -12.37
CA SER A 34 26.13 2.03 -13.27
C SER A 34 24.69 2.47 -13.47
N ASN A 35 24.32 2.73 -14.73
CA ASN A 35 22.98 3.19 -15.10
C ASN A 35 21.87 2.30 -14.52
N ARG A 36 22.05 0.97 -14.59
CA ARG A 36 21.11 -0.01 -14.03
C ARG A 36 20.99 0.07 -12.51
N LYS A 37 22.12 0.23 -11.81
CA LYS A 37 22.14 0.37 -10.35
C LYS A 37 21.45 1.67 -9.94
N ALA A 38 21.86 2.78 -10.53
CA ALA A 38 21.27 4.07 -10.25
C ALA A 38 19.74 4.11 -10.48
N TRP A 39 19.29 3.39 -11.51
CA TRP A 39 17.86 3.21 -11.79
C TRP A 39 17.13 2.46 -10.67
N ILE A 40 17.67 1.33 -10.20
CA ILE A 40 17.08 0.54 -9.11
C ILE A 40 17.05 1.35 -7.82
N TYR A 41 18.14 2.01 -7.47
CA TYR A 41 18.21 2.89 -6.30
C TYR A 41 17.14 3.98 -6.37
N GLY A 42 17.00 4.63 -7.53
CA GLY A 42 16.00 5.68 -7.72
C GLY A 42 14.55 5.20 -7.62
N ILE A 43 14.26 3.94 -7.95
CA ILE A 43 12.93 3.34 -7.74
C ILE A 43 12.72 3.01 -6.27
N VAL A 44 13.66 2.29 -5.65
CA VAL A 44 13.45 1.68 -4.32
C VAL A 44 13.71 2.66 -3.17
N ILE A 45 14.68 3.55 -3.30
CA ILE A 45 15.08 4.52 -2.25
C ILE A 45 14.66 5.93 -2.64
N GLY A 46 14.86 6.31 -3.91
CA GLY A 46 14.67 7.67 -4.38
C GLY A 46 15.93 8.52 -4.26
N TRP A 47 16.07 9.49 -5.17
CA TRP A 47 17.23 10.38 -5.24
C TRP A 47 17.02 11.73 -4.54
N GLY A 48 15.78 12.05 -4.14
CA GLY A 48 15.45 13.35 -3.55
C GLY A 48 15.95 14.53 -4.39
N ASP A 49 16.53 15.52 -3.73
CA ASP A 49 16.97 16.78 -4.33
C ASP A 49 18.15 16.62 -5.31
N VAL A 50 18.87 15.49 -5.29
CA VAL A 50 20.03 15.27 -6.17
C VAL A 50 19.68 14.59 -7.51
N LEU A 51 18.40 14.26 -7.75
CA LEU A 51 17.95 13.54 -8.94
C LEU A 51 18.43 14.18 -10.25
N GLU A 52 18.35 15.50 -10.39
CA GLU A 52 18.76 16.19 -11.62
C GLU A 52 20.27 16.09 -11.87
N SER A 53 21.07 16.19 -10.81
CA SER A 53 22.53 16.06 -10.90
C SER A 53 22.93 14.64 -11.30
N VAL A 54 22.26 13.63 -10.75
CA VAL A 54 22.47 12.22 -11.08
C VAL A 54 22.03 11.92 -12.51
N ALA A 55 20.85 12.40 -12.92
CA ALA A 55 20.34 12.23 -14.28
C ALA A 55 21.32 12.81 -15.32
N LYS A 56 21.86 14.00 -15.06
CA LYS A 56 22.86 14.64 -15.92
C LYS A 56 24.18 13.86 -15.96
N ALA A 57 24.67 13.38 -14.82
CA ALA A 57 25.92 12.63 -14.75
C ALA A 57 25.86 11.29 -15.49
N ILE A 58 24.68 10.63 -15.46
CA ILE A 58 24.45 9.32 -16.08
C ILE A 58 23.95 9.43 -17.54
N GLY A 59 23.47 10.61 -17.93
CA GLY A 59 22.91 10.86 -19.26
C GLY A 59 21.48 10.35 -19.44
N TRP A 60 20.65 10.42 -18.38
CA TRP A 60 19.24 10.13 -18.49
C TRP A 60 18.48 11.23 -19.23
N THR A 61 17.54 10.82 -20.08
CA THR A 61 16.59 11.72 -20.72
C THR A 61 15.50 12.13 -19.73
N ASP A 62 14.81 13.24 -20.02
CA ASP A 62 13.65 13.68 -19.23
C ASP A 62 12.59 12.59 -19.12
N GLU A 63 12.33 11.85 -20.21
CA GLU A 63 11.42 10.70 -20.22
C GLU A 63 11.85 9.60 -19.23
N THR A 64 13.14 9.34 -19.15
CA THR A 64 13.71 8.36 -18.22
C THR A 64 13.49 8.82 -16.77
N VAL A 65 13.71 10.11 -16.50
CA VAL A 65 13.48 10.72 -15.18
C VAL A 65 12.00 10.66 -14.78
N GLU A 66 11.08 10.97 -15.69
CA GLU A 66 9.64 10.89 -15.43
C GLU A 66 9.18 9.46 -15.14
N ARG A 67 9.71 8.47 -15.88
CA ARG A 67 9.42 7.06 -15.60
C ARG A 67 9.99 6.62 -14.25
N LEU A 68 11.15 7.13 -13.85
CA LEU A 68 11.74 6.85 -12.53
C LEU A 68 10.86 7.41 -11.41
N LYS A 69 10.43 8.67 -11.51
CA LYS A 69 9.50 9.29 -10.57
C LYS A 69 8.20 8.50 -10.47
N LYS A 70 7.62 8.08 -11.60
CA LYS A 70 6.40 7.26 -11.62
C LYS A 70 6.57 5.97 -10.80
N TYR A 71 7.64 5.23 -11.02
CA TYR A 71 7.86 3.96 -10.32
C TYR A 71 8.26 4.15 -8.86
N HIS A 72 9.08 5.16 -8.55
CA HIS A 72 9.39 5.52 -7.17
C HIS A 72 8.11 5.90 -6.41
N ASN A 73 7.25 6.73 -7.00
CA ASN A 73 5.97 7.09 -6.40
C ASN A 73 5.06 5.88 -6.21
N ALA A 74 5.10 4.88 -7.10
CA ALA A 74 4.34 3.65 -6.92
C ALA A 74 4.87 2.81 -5.76
N VAL A 75 6.20 2.69 -5.61
CA VAL A 75 6.84 2.02 -4.46
C VAL A 75 6.55 2.77 -3.16
N GLU A 76 6.61 4.09 -3.17
CA GLU A 76 6.29 4.93 -2.02
C GLU A 76 4.80 4.92 -1.69
N ALA A 77 3.92 4.85 -2.68
CA ALA A 77 2.48 4.67 -2.46
C ALA A 77 2.18 3.29 -1.88
N TYR A 78 2.90 2.26 -2.34
CA TYR A 78 2.81 0.91 -1.77
C TYR A 78 3.34 0.90 -0.34
N ARG A 79 4.53 1.48 -0.08
CA ARG A 79 5.10 1.63 1.27
C ARG A 79 4.21 2.46 2.18
N LYS A 80 3.64 3.57 1.72
CA LYS A 80 2.69 4.35 2.50
C LYS A 80 1.37 3.62 2.67
N GLY A 81 0.97 2.80 1.70
CA GLY A 81 -0.15 1.86 1.85
C GLY A 81 0.12 0.81 2.93
N THR A 82 1.37 0.34 3.06
CA THR A 82 1.77 -0.61 4.11
C THR A 82 2.15 0.07 5.44
N GLU A 83 2.61 1.32 5.44
CA GLU A 83 2.98 2.12 6.62
C GLU A 83 1.82 2.98 7.18
N GLN A 84 0.75 3.23 6.41
CA GLN A 84 -0.44 3.97 6.89
C GLN A 84 -1.59 3.06 7.32
N HIS A 85 -1.36 1.75 7.40
CA HIS A 85 -2.24 0.83 8.10
C HIS A 85 -1.49 0.23 9.28
N SER A 86 -1.35 1.05 10.34
CA SER A 86 -1.85 0.64 11.66
C SER A 86 -3.05 -0.28 11.41
N ASN A 87 -2.87 -1.61 11.57
CA ASN A 87 -3.69 -2.66 10.95
C ASN A 87 -5.22 -2.38 10.98
N LEU A 88 -6.02 -3.09 10.17
CA LEU A 88 -7.48 -2.93 10.15
C LEU A 88 -8.09 -2.90 11.56
N TYR A 89 -7.57 -3.68 12.52
CA TYR A 89 -7.99 -3.63 13.92
C TYR A 89 -7.79 -2.25 14.58
N GLN A 90 -6.63 -1.63 14.44
CA GLN A 90 -6.31 -0.33 15.05
C GLN A 90 -7.18 0.79 14.46
N LEU A 91 -7.29 0.84 13.14
CA LEU A 91 -8.13 1.82 12.44
C LEU A 91 -9.61 1.64 12.77
N PHE A 92 -10.06 0.39 12.86
CA PHE A 92 -11.43 0.08 13.24
C PHE A 92 -11.71 0.48 14.69
N GLN A 93 -10.81 0.15 15.63
CA GLN A 93 -10.93 0.55 17.02
C GLN A 93 -10.94 2.08 17.19
N GLU A 94 -10.10 2.81 16.45
CA GLU A 94 -10.08 4.28 16.45
C GLU A 94 -11.41 4.88 16.00
N ILE A 95 -12.01 4.34 14.93
CA ILE A 95 -13.19 4.94 14.27
C ILE A 95 -14.50 4.47 14.89
N PHE A 96 -14.61 3.19 15.24
CA PHE A 96 -15.82 2.58 15.79
C PHE A 96 -15.85 2.57 17.31
N GLY A 97 -14.70 2.68 17.98
CA GLY A 97 -14.59 2.64 19.44
C GLY A 97 -14.72 1.25 20.07
N PHE A 98 -14.67 0.18 19.26
CA PHE A 98 -14.68 -1.21 19.71
C PHE A 98 -13.75 -2.09 18.87
N GLU A 99 -13.37 -3.24 19.41
CA GLU A 99 -12.47 -4.18 18.74
C GLU A 99 -13.19 -4.96 17.64
N LEU A 100 -12.54 -5.07 16.49
CA LEU A 100 -13.02 -5.91 15.39
C LEU A 100 -12.83 -7.39 15.75
N SER A 101 -13.84 -8.22 15.50
CA SER A 101 -13.70 -9.66 15.67
C SER A 101 -12.84 -10.26 14.54
N GLU A 102 -12.06 -11.30 14.84
CA GLU A 102 -11.24 -12.03 13.86
C GLU A 102 -12.08 -12.54 12.68
N ARG A 103 -13.29 -13.06 12.96
CA ARG A 103 -14.22 -13.48 11.91
C ARG A 103 -14.65 -12.32 10.99
N SER A 104 -14.93 -11.16 11.56
CA SER A 104 -15.29 -9.98 10.76
C SER A 104 -14.10 -9.48 9.96
N HIS A 105 -12.90 -9.52 10.54
CA HIS A 105 -11.66 -9.19 9.85
C HIS A 105 -11.48 -10.06 8.60
N ASP A 106 -11.56 -11.39 8.72
CA ASP A 106 -11.38 -12.31 7.59
C ASP A 106 -12.37 -12.03 6.45
N ILE A 107 -13.65 -11.82 6.77
CA ILE A 107 -14.69 -11.54 5.76
C ILE A 107 -14.43 -10.18 5.09
N ILE A 108 -14.03 -9.18 5.87
CA ILE A 108 -13.71 -7.85 5.36
C ILE A 108 -12.46 -7.91 4.47
N GLU A 109 -11.42 -8.63 4.88
CA GLU A 109 -10.19 -8.82 4.13
C GLU A 109 -10.45 -9.54 2.79
N GLU A 110 -11.24 -10.62 2.80
CA GLU A 110 -11.68 -11.30 1.57
C GLU A 110 -12.47 -10.37 0.63
N SER A 111 -13.32 -9.51 1.21
CA SER A 111 -14.19 -8.61 0.44
C SER A 111 -13.46 -7.38 -0.11
N ILE A 112 -12.43 -6.91 0.58
CA ILE A 112 -11.73 -5.64 0.28
C ILE A 112 -10.41 -5.88 -0.46
N GLY A 113 -9.79 -7.06 -0.31
CA GLY A 113 -8.52 -7.44 -0.92
C GLY A 113 -8.49 -7.31 -2.45
N TYR A 114 -9.65 -7.35 -3.13
CA TYR A 114 -9.75 -7.10 -4.58
C TYR A 114 -10.04 -5.65 -4.95
N THR A 115 -10.85 -4.96 -4.15
CA THR A 115 -11.35 -3.60 -4.36
C THR A 115 -10.27 -2.53 -4.26
N LEU A 116 -9.45 -2.63 -3.21
CA LEU A 116 -8.44 -1.63 -2.88
C LEU A 116 -7.31 -1.57 -3.92
N ILE A 117 -7.00 -2.72 -4.50
CA ILE A 117 -5.93 -2.87 -5.49
C ILE A 117 -6.26 -2.14 -6.80
N HIS A 118 -7.53 -2.08 -7.19
CA HIS A 118 -7.92 -1.49 -8.48
C HIS A 118 -8.02 0.05 -8.46
N GLU A 119 -8.30 0.67 -7.31
CA GLU A 119 -8.62 2.11 -7.26
C GLU A 119 -7.68 2.98 -6.41
N GLY A 120 -6.70 2.39 -5.70
CA GLY A 120 -5.73 3.17 -4.92
C GLY A 120 -6.36 3.98 -3.77
N VAL A 121 -7.50 3.54 -3.25
CA VAL A 121 -8.25 4.20 -2.19
C VAL A 121 -7.55 3.97 -0.84
N PRO A 122 -7.38 4.97 0.05
CA PRO A 122 -6.79 4.73 1.37
C PRO A 122 -7.73 3.93 2.32
N LEU A 123 -7.24 2.94 3.09
CA LEU A 123 -8.07 2.16 4.04
C LEU A 123 -8.82 3.03 5.05
N LYS A 124 -8.23 4.15 5.51
CA LYS A 124 -8.94 5.08 6.40
C LYS A 124 -10.24 5.59 5.78
N LYS A 125 -10.23 5.90 4.48
CA LYS A 125 -11.43 6.31 3.75
C LYS A 125 -12.45 5.18 3.69
N ILE A 126 -12.00 3.94 3.48
CA ILE A 126 -12.86 2.75 3.47
C ILE A 126 -13.55 2.54 4.82
N VAL A 127 -12.80 2.58 5.92
CA VAL A 127 -13.35 2.42 7.27
C VAL A 127 -14.32 3.56 7.60
N GLN A 128 -14.06 4.79 7.11
CA GLN A 128 -14.99 5.92 7.24
C GLN A 128 -16.29 5.73 6.46
N ILE A 129 -16.24 5.17 5.25
CA ILE A 129 -17.44 4.86 4.45
C ILE A 129 -18.29 3.81 5.18
N ALA A 130 -17.66 2.74 5.67
CA ALA A 130 -18.34 1.72 6.47
C ALA A 130 -18.95 2.31 7.74
N LYS A 131 -18.25 3.24 8.41
CA LYS A 131 -18.75 3.92 9.61
C LYS A 131 -19.96 4.80 9.32
N ALA A 132 -19.95 5.54 8.21
CA ALA A 132 -21.09 6.35 7.80
C ALA A 132 -22.33 5.46 7.59
N TYR A 133 -22.16 4.34 6.87
CA TYR A 133 -23.25 3.38 6.67
C TYR A 133 -23.76 2.80 8.00
N TYR A 134 -22.85 2.37 8.88
CA TYR A 134 -23.14 1.85 10.23
C TYR A 134 -23.92 2.84 11.12
N ASP A 135 -23.56 4.13 11.04
CA ASP A 135 -24.21 5.17 11.83
C ASP A 135 -25.64 5.45 11.36
N GLU A 136 -25.83 5.48 10.04
CA GLU A 136 -27.11 5.73 9.39
C GLU A 136 -28.09 4.55 9.51
N HIS A 137 -27.60 3.32 9.61
CA HIS A 137 -28.40 2.10 9.54
C HIS A 137 -28.29 1.28 10.82
N GLU A 138 -29.13 1.60 11.81
CA GLU A 138 -29.16 0.91 13.11
C GLU A 138 -29.35 -0.62 12.98
N TRP A 139 -30.12 -1.06 11.98
CA TRP A 139 -30.38 -2.48 11.71
C TRP A 139 -29.15 -3.24 11.17
N ALA A 140 -28.15 -2.54 10.65
CA ALA A 140 -26.95 -3.14 10.08
C ALA A 140 -25.80 -3.25 11.10
N ARG A 141 -25.96 -2.69 12.31
CA ARG A 141 -24.88 -2.59 13.30
C ARG A 141 -24.35 -3.93 13.83
N ASP A 142 -25.16 -4.98 13.72
CA ASP A 142 -24.77 -6.34 14.13
C ASP A 142 -23.97 -7.08 13.05
N ASP A 143 -23.89 -6.52 11.82
CA ASP A 143 -23.18 -7.10 10.68
C ASP A 143 -22.19 -6.08 10.10
N ILE A 144 -21.05 -5.97 10.76
CA ILE A 144 -19.96 -5.08 10.34
C ILE A 144 -19.50 -5.38 8.91
N PRO A 145 -19.24 -6.63 8.50
CA PRO A 145 -18.91 -6.93 7.11
C PRO A 145 -19.94 -6.40 6.11
N TYR A 146 -21.23 -6.55 6.41
CA TYR A 146 -22.29 -6.00 5.56
C TYR A 146 -22.22 -4.47 5.43
N CYS A 147 -21.88 -3.75 6.50
CA CYS A 147 -21.69 -2.29 6.46
C CYS A 147 -20.53 -1.89 5.53
N PHE A 148 -19.43 -2.64 5.53
CA PHE A 148 -18.31 -2.40 4.63
C PHE A 148 -18.71 -2.64 3.17
N VAL A 149 -19.26 -3.81 2.85
CA VAL A 149 -19.62 -4.16 1.47
C VAL A 149 -20.66 -3.17 0.92
N THR A 150 -21.72 -2.91 1.68
CA THR A 150 -22.82 -2.06 1.20
C THR A 150 -22.42 -0.60 1.12
N GLY A 151 -21.66 -0.09 2.09
CA GLY A 151 -21.13 1.27 2.05
C GLY A 151 -20.24 1.52 0.84
N LEU A 152 -19.33 0.58 0.55
CA LEU A 152 -18.44 0.69 -0.61
C LEU A 152 -19.20 0.58 -1.95
N HIS A 153 -20.20 -0.30 -2.05
CA HIS A 153 -21.05 -0.41 -3.23
C HIS A 153 -21.84 0.89 -3.49
N ASN A 154 -22.37 1.52 -2.43
CA ASN A 154 -23.12 2.77 -2.55
C ASN A 154 -22.24 3.94 -3.04
N GLU A 155 -20.95 3.93 -2.70
CA GLU A 155 -19.96 4.90 -3.17
C GLU A 155 -19.38 4.54 -4.55
N GLY A 156 -19.80 3.42 -5.16
CA GLY A 156 -19.36 2.97 -6.48
C GLY A 156 -17.92 2.46 -6.51
N LEU A 157 -17.40 1.99 -5.37
CA LEU A 157 -16.04 1.48 -5.23
C LEU A 157 -15.97 -0.05 -5.47
N ILE A 158 -17.10 -0.77 -5.33
CA ILE A 158 -17.27 -2.20 -5.66
C ILE A 158 -18.61 -2.48 -6.34
#